data_AF-A0A1B9MYQ9-F1
#
_entry.id   AF-A0A1B9MYQ9-F1
#
_cell.length_a   1.000
_cell.length_b   1.000
_cell.length_c   1.000
_cell.angle_alpha   90.00
_cell.angle_beta   90.00
_cell.angle_gamma   90.00
#
_symmetry.space_group_name_H-M   'P 1'
#
loop_
_entity.id
_entity.type
_entity.pdbx_description
1 polymer ?
#
loop_
_entity_poly.entity_id
_entity_poly.type
_entity_poly.pdbx_seq_one_letter_code
_entity_poly.pdbx_strand_id
1 'polypeptide(L)'
;MHDSNTMVDVFGLSECGMDKMPDPYKGVKEASNMMKELGLPRNIRKQVLQSFESENIIIRKATANEFGLRYHDNGKNAWPKGRYLFETFPATRSELAVKMDWNEMTYISQFKIKEGTTIFEGRASSQGLGLPGGKVQKYILDSPDTALFDIN
;
A
#
# COMPACT_ATOMS: atom_id res chain seq x y z
N MET A 1 59.75 -27.49 2.19
CA MET A 1 59.17 -26.14 2.11
C MET A 1 58.12 -26.06 3.20
N HIS A 2 58.35 -25.23 4.22
CA HIS A 2 57.43 -25.06 5.34
C HIS A 2 56.19 -24.32 4.87
N ASP A 3 55.02 -24.90 5.13
CA ASP A 3 53.73 -24.22 5.00
C ASP A 3 53.32 -23.75 6.40
N SER A 4 53.37 -22.45 6.60
CA SER A 4 53.06 -21.78 7.86
C SER A 4 52.16 -20.61 7.54
N ASN A 5 50.86 -20.74 7.85
CA ASN A 5 50.02 -19.69 8.43
C ASN A 5 48.64 -20.24 8.80
N THR A 6 48.60 -21.06 9.85
CA THR A 6 47.41 -21.22 10.68
C THR A 6 47.24 -19.95 11.50
N MET A 7 46.47 -18.97 10.99
CA MET A 7 45.95 -17.91 11.86
C MET A 7 44.78 -18.49 12.66
N VAL A 8 45.09 -18.88 13.90
CA VAL A 8 44.12 -19.09 14.97
C VAL A 8 43.49 -17.75 15.30
N ASP A 9 42.18 -17.64 15.17
CA ASP A 9 41.39 -16.51 15.63
C ASP A 9 41.43 -16.47 17.17
N VAL A 10 42.30 -15.62 17.70
CA VAL A 10 42.59 -15.44 19.13
C VAL A 10 41.55 -14.56 19.83
N PHE A 11 40.56 -14.01 19.12
CA PHE A 11 39.65 -13.01 19.71
C PHE A 11 38.23 -13.47 19.95
N GLY A 12 37.84 -14.70 19.59
CA GLY A 12 36.53 -15.24 19.98
C GLY A 12 35.37 -14.30 19.64
N LEU A 13 35.49 -13.54 18.54
CA LEU A 13 34.42 -12.71 17.99
C LEU A 13 33.57 -13.58 17.05
N SER A 14 33.20 -14.78 17.53
CA SER A 14 32.20 -15.60 16.87
C SER A 14 30.85 -14.93 17.06
N GLU A 15 30.30 -14.47 15.94
CA GLU A 15 28.87 -14.39 15.70
C GLU A 15 28.05 -13.60 16.74
N CYS A 16 28.30 -12.29 16.83
CA CYS A 16 27.18 -11.39 17.13
C CYS A 16 26.19 -11.51 15.96
N GLY A 17 25.11 -12.27 16.19
CA GLY A 17 24.05 -12.51 15.22
C GLY A 17 23.67 -11.23 14.51
N MET A 18 23.96 -11.17 13.20
CA MET A 18 23.32 -10.22 12.32
C MET A 18 21.85 -10.63 12.28
N ASP A 19 21.05 -10.12 13.22
CA ASP A 19 19.61 -10.05 13.07
C ASP A 19 19.37 -9.45 11.70
N LYS A 20 18.90 -10.28 10.76
CA LYS A 20 18.69 -9.89 9.36
C LYS A 20 17.83 -8.63 9.40
N MET A 21 18.39 -7.50 8.98
CA MET A 21 17.63 -6.25 8.84
C MET A 21 16.32 -6.59 8.12
N PRO A 22 15.16 -6.16 8.64
CA PRO A 22 13.88 -6.50 8.04
C PRO A 22 13.88 -6.04 6.59
N ASP A 23 13.53 -6.95 5.66
CA ASP A 23 13.48 -6.65 4.23
C ASP A 23 12.50 -5.49 3.98
N PRO A 24 12.98 -4.30 3.56
CA PRO A 24 12.13 -3.13 3.39
C PRO A 24 11.06 -3.33 2.30
N TYR A 25 11.23 -4.31 1.42
CA TYR A 25 10.29 -4.62 0.34
C TYR A 25 9.39 -5.82 0.65
N LYS A 26 9.37 -6.30 1.90
CA LYS A 26 8.56 -7.47 2.29
C LYS A 26 7.08 -7.28 1.91
N GLY A 27 6.49 -6.14 2.25
CA GLY A 27 5.08 -5.85 1.95
C GLY A 27 4.77 -5.82 0.45
N VAL A 28 5.70 -5.28 -0.36
CA VAL A 28 5.56 -5.26 -1.83
C VAL A 28 5.57 -6.68 -2.40
N LYS A 29 6.46 -7.54 -1.91
CA LYS A 29 6.57 -8.95 -2.36
C LYS A 29 5.29 -9.72 -2.00
N GLU A 30 4.82 -9.59 -0.77
CA GLU A 30 3.59 -10.24 -0.31
C GLU A 30 2.38 -9.76 -1.11
N ALA A 31 2.19 -8.45 -1.29
CA ALA A 31 1.06 -7.90 -2.04
C ALA A 31 1.09 -8.32 -3.52
N SER A 32 2.28 -8.35 -4.12
CA SER A 32 2.48 -8.84 -5.50
C SER A 32 2.09 -10.30 -5.67
N ASN A 33 2.42 -11.15 -4.68
CA ASN A 33 2.07 -12.57 -4.67
C ASN A 33 0.58 -12.79 -4.46
N MET A 34 -0.04 -12.12 -3.48
CA MET A 34 -1.50 -12.22 -3.26
C MET A 34 -2.28 -11.82 -4.51
N MET A 35 -1.90 -10.71 -5.14
CA MET A 35 -2.56 -10.30 -6.38
C MET A 35 -2.31 -11.28 -7.52
N LYS A 36 -1.13 -11.93 -7.57
CA LYS A 36 -0.81 -12.95 -8.58
C LYS A 36 -1.69 -14.18 -8.41
N GLU A 37 -1.88 -14.65 -7.18
CA GLU A 37 -2.73 -15.79 -6.83
C GLU A 37 -4.19 -15.53 -7.20
N LEU A 38 -4.65 -14.28 -7.05
CA LEU A 38 -5.97 -13.83 -7.53
C LEU A 38 -6.07 -13.68 -9.06
N GLY A 39 -5.00 -13.96 -9.82
CA GLY A 39 -4.98 -13.88 -11.27
C GLY A 39 -4.89 -12.46 -11.83
N LEU A 40 -4.52 -11.45 -11.02
CA LEU A 40 -4.43 -10.07 -11.50
C LEU A 40 -3.28 -9.91 -12.52
N PRO A 41 -3.56 -9.30 -13.69
CA PRO A 41 -2.55 -8.99 -14.70
C PRO A 41 -1.37 -8.18 -14.13
N ARG A 42 -0.17 -8.41 -14.67
CA ARG A 42 1.08 -7.79 -14.19
C ARG A 42 1.03 -6.25 -14.20
N ASN A 43 0.40 -5.65 -15.22
CA ASN A 43 0.25 -4.21 -15.33
C ASN A 43 -0.58 -3.63 -14.17
N ILE A 44 -1.69 -4.28 -13.81
CA ILE A 44 -2.52 -3.87 -12.67
C ILE A 44 -1.74 -4.00 -11.37
N ARG A 45 -1.05 -5.12 -11.15
CA ARG A 45 -0.22 -5.32 -9.96
C ARG A 45 0.85 -4.24 -9.83
N LYS A 46 1.54 -3.91 -10.93
CA LYS A 46 2.54 -2.85 -10.96
C LYS A 46 1.93 -1.49 -10.62
N GLN A 47 0.79 -1.16 -11.21
CA GLN A 47 0.09 0.10 -10.94
C GLN A 47 -0.30 0.24 -9.46
N VAL A 48 -0.85 -0.82 -8.85
CA VAL A 48 -1.20 -0.82 -7.43
C VAL A 48 0.03 -0.65 -6.57
N LEU A 49 1.09 -1.43 -6.77
CA LEU A 49 2.32 -1.33 -5.97
C LEU A 49 3.01 0.02 -6.11
N GLN A 50 3.01 0.61 -7.32
CA GLN A 50 3.61 1.93 -7.58
C GLN A 50 2.77 3.09 -7.03
N SER A 51 1.52 2.85 -6.66
CA SER A 51 0.72 3.87 -5.98
C SER A 51 1.16 4.08 -4.53
N PHE A 52 1.92 3.16 -3.95
CA PHE A 52 2.45 3.26 -2.58
C PHE A 52 3.95 3.50 -2.54
N GLU A 53 4.42 4.11 -1.47
CA GLU A 53 5.83 4.05 -1.09
C GLU A 53 6.19 2.59 -0.75
N SER A 54 7.17 2.03 -1.46
CA SER A 54 7.48 0.61 -1.43
C SER A 54 7.86 0.07 -0.05
N GLU A 55 8.38 0.93 0.83
CA GLU A 55 8.84 0.56 2.17
C GLU A 55 7.71 0.52 3.20
N ASN A 56 6.55 1.11 2.88
CA ASN A 56 5.47 1.38 3.84
C ASN A 56 4.19 0.58 3.55
N ILE A 57 4.25 -0.45 2.70
CA ILE A 57 3.07 -1.29 2.42
C ILE A 57 2.88 -2.32 3.54
N ILE A 58 1.77 -2.20 4.25
CA ILE A 58 1.32 -3.15 5.26
C ILE A 58 0.07 -3.87 4.73
N ILE A 59 0.06 -5.19 4.84
CA ILE A 59 -1.10 -6.01 4.47
C ILE A 59 -1.79 -6.42 5.76
N ARG A 60 -3.07 -6.07 5.89
CA ARG A 60 -3.85 -6.40 7.08
C ARG A 60 -5.30 -6.69 6.76
N LYS A 61 -6.00 -7.21 7.76
CA LYS A 61 -7.45 -7.41 7.74
C LYS A 61 -8.14 -6.17 8.32
N ALA A 62 -9.25 -5.77 7.71
CA ALA A 62 -10.10 -4.70 8.21
C ALA A 62 -10.68 -5.07 9.58
N THR A 63 -10.69 -4.11 10.51
CA THR A 63 -11.31 -4.27 11.82
C THR A 63 -12.83 -4.06 11.75
N ALA A 64 -13.56 -4.35 12.84
CA ALA A 64 -15.02 -4.24 12.88
C ALA A 64 -15.57 -2.81 12.63
N ASN A 65 -14.76 -1.79 12.94
CA ASN A 65 -15.12 -0.36 12.85
C ASN A 65 -14.13 0.40 11.96
N GLU A 66 -13.83 -0.19 10.81
CA GLU A 66 -12.94 0.41 9.82
C GLU A 66 -13.74 1.25 8.81
N PHE A 67 -13.30 2.49 8.58
CA PHE A 67 -13.93 3.41 7.65
C PHE A 67 -12.90 3.95 6.65
N GLY A 68 -13.40 4.42 5.51
CA GLY A 68 -12.58 5.09 4.51
C GLY A 68 -13.35 6.12 3.71
N LEU A 69 -12.64 7.17 3.32
CA LEU A 69 -13.13 8.26 2.49
C LEU A 69 -12.70 8.04 1.04
N ARG A 70 -13.55 8.44 0.11
CA ARG A 70 -13.24 8.37 -1.31
C ARG A 70 -13.63 9.66 -2.01
N TYR A 71 -12.66 10.28 -2.65
CA TYR A 71 -12.89 11.35 -3.60
C TYR A 71 -13.26 10.74 -4.97
N HIS A 72 -14.28 11.26 -5.64
CA HIS A 72 -14.75 10.74 -6.93
C HIS A 72 -15.47 11.80 -7.77
N ASP A 73 -15.72 11.47 -9.05
CA ASP A 73 -16.40 12.34 -10.03
C ASP A 73 -17.68 11.69 -10.54
N ASN A 74 -18.37 11.01 -9.63
CA ASN A 74 -19.61 10.28 -9.91
C ASN A 74 -19.54 9.37 -11.16
N GLY A 75 -18.42 8.68 -11.36
CA GLY A 75 -18.24 7.72 -12.45
C GLY A 75 -17.68 8.29 -13.76
N LYS A 76 -17.38 9.60 -13.85
CA LYS A 76 -16.72 10.18 -15.04
C LYS A 76 -15.34 9.55 -15.27
N ASN A 77 -14.46 9.70 -14.28
CA ASN A 77 -13.14 9.05 -14.24
C ASN A 77 -12.99 8.15 -13.00
N ALA A 78 -13.62 8.54 -11.90
CA ALA A 78 -13.62 7.81 -10.64
C ALA A 78 -15.05 7.51 -10.16
N TRP A 79 -15.33 6.23 -9.91
CA TRP A 79 -16.60 5.76 -9.32
C TRP A 79 -16.65 5.99 -7.80
N PRO A 80 -17.85 6.24 -7.21
CA PRO A 80 -18.01 6.37 -5.77
C PRO A 80 -17.53 5.13 -5.02
N LYS A 81 -17.95 3.92 -5.41
CA LYS A 81 -17.41 2.67 -4.87
C LYS A 81 -16.19 2.24 -5.67
N GLY A 82 -15.02 2.34 -5.06
CA GLY A 82 -13.78 1.91 -5.69
C GLY A 82 -12.74 1.50 -4.67
N ARG A 83 -11.61 1.01 -5.18
CA ARG A 83 -10.63 0.28 -4.36
C ARG A 83 -9.75 1.17 -3.49
N TYR A 84 -9.58 2.44 -3.84
CA TYR A 84 -8.74 3.38 -3.09
C TYR A 84 -9.58 4.20 -2.13
N LEU A 85 -9.20 4.15 -0.84
CA LEU A 85 -9.80 4.91 0.25
C LEU A 85 -8.72 5.66 1.04
N PHE A 86 -9.11 6.76 1.68
CA PHE A 86 -8.26 7.61 2.51
C PHE A 86 -8.81 7.71 3.92
N GLU A 87 -7.95 8.03 4.90
CA GLU A 87 -8.38 8.10 6.31
C GLU A 87 -8.73 9.50 6.79
N THR A 88 -8.08 10.54 6.22
CA THR A 88 -8.09 11.88 6.81
C THR A 88 -8.78 12.89 5.91
N PHE A 89 -9.55 13.78 6.54
CA PHE A 89 -10.06 15.03 5.96
C PHE A 89 -9.54 16.23 6.77
N PRO A 90 -9.19 17.36 6.13
CA PRO A 90 -9.09 17.57 4.68
C PRO A 90 -7.81 16.95 4.09
N ALA A 91 -7.88 16.53 2.83
CA ALA A 91 -6.69 16.14 2.06
C ALA A 91 -6.71 16.83 0.69
N THR A 92 -5.57 17.38 0.30
CA THR A 92 -5.42 18.05 -0.99
C THR A 92 -5.05 17.05 -2.08
N ARG A 93 -5.36 17.36 -3.34
CA ARG A 93 -4.96 16.55 -4.51
C ARG A 93 -3.45 16.23 -4.51
N SER A 94 -2.64 17.21 -4.09
CA SER A 94 -1.17 17.12 -3.96
C SER A 94 -0.74 16.01 -3.00
N GLU A 95 -1.37 15.97 -1.81
CA GLU A 95 -1.08 15.01 -0.74
C GLU A 95 -1.60 13.59 -1.02
N LEU A 96 -2.65 13.48 -1.83
CA LEU A 96 -3.22 12.19 -2.28
C LEU A 96 -2.50 11.63 -3.52
N ALA A 97 -1.64 12.45 -4.13
CA ALA A 97 -0.98 12.18 -5.41
C ALA A 97 -1.96 11.76 -6.52
N VAL A 98 -3.10 12.43 -6.63
CA VAL A 98 -4.14 12.09 -7.61
C VAL A 98 -4.07 13.05 -8.80
N LYS A 99 -3.93 12.55 -10.02
CA LYS A 99 -3.93 13.40 -11.23
C LYS A 99 -5.34 13.87 -11.56
N MET A 100 -5.46 15.09 -12.11
CA MET A 100 -6.75 15.66 -12.52
C MET A 100 -7.48 14.78 -13.55
N ASP A 101 -6.74 14.21 -14.51
CA ASP A 101 -7.31 13.29 -15.52
C ASP A 101 -7.81 11.96 -14.93
N TRP A 102 -7.38 11.60 -13.71
CA TRP A 102 -7.85 10.38 -13.02
C TRP A 102 -9.07 10.64 -12.16
N ASN A 103 -9.13 11.83 -11.56
CA ASN A 103 -10.16 12.23 -10.61
C ASN A 103 -10.15 13.76 -10.45
N GLU A 104 -11.25 14.39 -10.82
CA GLU A 104 -11.55 15.80 -10.61
C GLU A 104 -11.85 16.10 -9.13
N MET A 105 -12.06 15.06 -8.30
CA MET A 105 -12.38 15.12 -6.87
C MET A 105 -13.62 15.97 -6.59
N THR A 106 -14.64 15.86 -7.43
CA THR A 106 -15.87 16.68 -7.31
C THR A 106 -16.69 16.35 -6.07
N TYR A 107 -16.69 15.08 -5.67
CA TYR A 107 -17.49 14.57 -4.56
C TYR A 107 -16.63 13.78 -3.58
N ILE A 108 -17.10 13.68 -2.34
CA ILE A 108 -16.53 12.83 -1.31
C ILE A 108 -17.63 11.90 -0.77
N SER A 109 -17.33 10.61 -0.67
CA SER A 109 -18.18 9.60 -0.05
C SER A 109 -17.42 8.89 1.07
N GLN A 110 -18.12 8.47 2.12
CA GLN A 110 -17.57 7.67 3.20
C GLN A 110 -18.17 6.25 3.16
N PHE A 111 -17.32 5.25 3.37
CA PHE A 111 -17.72 3.85 3.38
C PHE A 111 -17.27 3.17 4.67
N LYS A 112 -18.11 2.26 5.18
CA LYS A 112 -17.71 1.27 6.17
C LYS A 112 -17.10 0.08 5.44
N ILE A 113 -15.91 -0.35 5.87
CA ILE A 113 -15.24 -1.51 5.30
C ILE A 113 -15.69 -2.76 6.07
N LYS A 114 -16.04 -3.81 5.33
CA LYS A 114 -16.41 -5.11 5.90
C LYS A 114 -15.24 -5.69 6.71
N GLU A 115 -15.49 -6.10 7.95
CA GLU A 115 -14.51 -6.79 8.78
C GLU A 115 -13.91 -8.01 8.06
N GLY A 116 -12.60 -8.22 8.21
CA GLY A 116 -11.89 -9.31 7.54
C GLY A 116 -11.57 -9.07 6.05
N THR A 117 -11.96 -7.93 5.50
CA THR A 117 -11.52 -7.49 4.16
C THR A 117 -10.01 -7.32 4.14
N THR A 118 -9.36 -7.76 3.07
CA THR A 118 -7.91 -7.58 2.88
C THR A 118 -7.62 -6.16 2.41
N ILE A 119 -6.81 -5.44 3.19
CA ILE A 119 -6.40 -4.06 2.93
C ILE A 119 -4.89 -4.02 2.74
N PHE A 120 -4.44 -3.33 1.69
CA PHE A 120 -3.07 -2.81 1.63
C PHE A 120 -3.10 -1.37 2.11
N GLU A 121 -2.36 -1.09 3.17
CA GLU A 121 -2.24 0.24 3.76
C GLU A 121 -0.82 0.74 3.56
N GLY A 122 -0.68 2.03 3.26
CA GLY A 122 0.63 2.66 3.16
C GLY A 122 0.51 4.10 2.71
N ARG A 123 1.65 4.78 2.59
CA ARG A 123 1.71 6.15 2.08
C ARG A 123 1.57 6.19 0.57
N ALA A 124 0.79 7.14 0.06
CA ALA A 124 0.67 7.39 -1.37
C ALA A 124 2.02 7.87 -1.94
N SER A 125 2.51 7.22 -2.98
CA SER A 125 3.75 7.59 -3.66
C SER A 125 3.55 8.80 -4.58
N SER A 126 4.60 9.60 -4.73
CA SER A 126 4.63 10.74 -5.64
C SER A 126 4.23 10.36 -7.08
N GLN A 127 3.33 11.14 -7.67
CA GLN A 127 2.88 10.97 -9.07
C GLN A 127 3.46 12.02 -10.03
N GLY A 128 4.49 12.75 -9.58
CA GLY A 128 5.18 13.77 -10.35
C GLY A 128 5.11 15.17 -9.72
N LEU A 129 5.48 16.17 -10.52
CA LEU A 129 5.56 17.56 -10.06
C LEU A 129 4.20 18.04 -9.51
N GLY A 130 4.19 18.57 -8.28
CA GLY A 130 2.98 19.05 -7.62
C GLY A 130 2.08 17.96 -7.02
N LEU A 131 2.48 16.68 -7.09
CA LEU A 131 1.77 15.53 -6.53
C LEU A 131 2.72 14.66 -5.69
N PRO A 132 3.34 15.19 -4.62
CA PRO A 132 4.31 14.49 -3.79
C PRO A 132 3.73 13.29 -3.04
N GLY A 133 2.42 13.26 -2.78
CA GLY A 133 1.80 12.18 -2.01
C GLY A 133 2.07 12.29 -0.51
N GLY A 134 2.21 11.14 0.16
CA GLY A 134 2.61 11.01 1.56
C GLY A 134 1.47 10.75 2.55
N LYS A 135 0.20 10.92 2.14
CA LYS A 135 -0.94 10.53 3.01
C LYS A 135 -1.13 9.03 3.02
N VAL A 136 -1.63 8.55 4.16
CA VAL A 136 -2.06 7.15 4.29
C VAL A 136 -3.25 6.92 3.35
N GLN A 137 -3.11 5.89 2.53
CA GLN A 137 -4.16 5.38 1.67
C GLN A 137 -4.33 3.88 1.91
N LYS A 138 -5.54 3.40 1.60
CA LYS A 138 -5.93 2.01 1.66
C LYS A 138 -6.31 1.55 0.27
N TYR A 139 -5.83 0.36 -0.12
CA TYR A 139 -6.29 -0.36 -1.28
C TYR A 139 -7.06 -1.60 -0.84
N ILE A 140 -8.31 -1.68 -1.26
CA ILE A 140 -9.21 -2.80 -1.00
C ILE A 140 -8.97 -3.88 -2.07
N LEU A 141 -8.42 -5.01 -1.63
CA LEU A 141 -8.11 -6.13 -2.52
C LEU A 141 -9.37 -6.90 -2.92
N ASP A 142 -10.31 -7.06 -2.00
CA ASP A 142 -11.61 -7.68 -2.27
C ASP A 142 -12.49 -6.81 -3.19
N SER A 143 -13.58 -7.35 -3.72
CA SER A 143 -14.47 -6.56 -4.58
C SER A 143 -15.12 -5.41 -3.79
N PRO A 144 -15.03 -4.14 -4.24
CA PRO A 144 -15.66 -3.01 -3.58
C PRO A 144 -17.15 -3.20 -3.30
N ASP A 145 -17.89 -3.87 -4.19
CA ASP A 145 -19.33 -4.11 -4.05
C ASP A 145 -19.67 -4.98 -2.84
N THR A 146 -18.75 -5.86 -2.45
CA THR A 146 -18.91 -6.78 -1.30
C THR A 146 -18.20 -6.30 -0.04
N ALA A 147 -17.22 -5.41 -0.21
CA ALA A 147 -16.33 -4.96 0.85
C ALA A 147 -16.73 -3.60 1.43
N LEU A 148 -17.47 -2.77 0.67
CA LEU A 148 -17.81 -1.40 1.05
C LEU A 148 -19.30 -1.21 1.22
N PHE A 149 -19.69 -0.74 2.40
CA PHE A 149 -21.06 -0.39 2.73
C PHE A 149 -21.21 1.13 2.82
N ASP A 150 -22.29 1.63 2.21
CA ASP A 150 -22.66 3.04 2.28
C ASP A 150 -23.06 3.38 3.72
N ILE A 151 -22.62 4.55 4.18
CA ILE A 151 -23.01 5.09 5.48
C ILE A 151 -24.06 6.15 5.18
N ASN A 152 -25.33 5.77 5.30
CA ASN A 152 -26.46 6.71 5.21
C ASN A 152 -26.67 7.42 6.54
#